data_AF-A0A0K8S9Z9-F1
#
_entry.id   AF-A0A0K8S9Z9-F1
#
_cell.length_a   1.000
_cell.length_b   1.000
_cell.length_c   1.000
_cell.angle_alpha   90.00
_cell.angle_beta   90.00
_cell.angle_gamma   90.00
#
_symmetry.space_group_name_H-M   'P 1'
#
loop_
_entity.id
_entity.type
_entity.pdbx_description
1 polymer ?
#
loop_
_entity_poly.entity_id
_entity_poly.type
_entity_poly.pdbx_seq_one_letter_code
_entity_poly.pdbx_strand_id
1 'polypeptide(L)'
;MENMDNEAIERNTQVSEEEGRSDEPHEAPAAQDEEIKASEDVDKETNQAFLKEGRFIVANFNKNSDEVKLVCRVKSIWLDGCDVVIMKPISRIGLVYSENMKDVRKIKFNQICKGLATPRKFGSNFQFSASDFI
;
A
#
# COMPACT_ATOMS: atom_id res chain seq x y z
N MET A 1 -4.24 13.25 50.98
CA MET A 1 -4.91 14.46 50.48
C MET A 1 -4.64 14.52 48.99
N GLU A 2 -5.20 13.62 48.18
CA GLU A 2 -6.62 13.29 47.94
C GLU A 2 -7.42 14.41 47.27
N ASN A 3 -8.32 13.94 46.38
CA ASN A 3 -9.33 14.60 45.54
C ASN A 3 -8.77 14.94 44.14
N MET A 4 -8.91 14.12 43.08
CA MET A 4 -10.11 13.50 42.45
C MET A 4 -11.29 14.46 42.30
N ASP A 5 -11.77 14.60 41.05
CA ASP A 5 -13.16 14.71 40.55
C ASP A 5 -13.13 15.47 39.20
N ASN A 6 -13.27 14.84 38.02
CA ASN A 6 -14.43 14.26 37.32
C ASN A 6 -15.53 15.25 36.86
N GLU A 7 -16.02 14.99 35.64
CA GLU A 7 -17.25 15.47 34.97
C GLU A 7 -17.22 16.91 34.37
N ALA A 8 -17.90 17.24 33.26
CA ALA A 8 -19.05 16.61 32.62
C ALA A 8 -19.11 16.83 31.10
N ILE A 9 -19.75 15.87 30.44
CA ILE A 9 -20.25 15.89 29.06
C ILE A 9 -21.58 16.64 29.06
N GLU A 10 -21.76 17.63 28.19
CA GLU A 10 -23.09 18.15 27.87
C GLU A 10 -23.44 17.90 26.40
N ARG A 11 -24.33 16.93 26.24
CA ARG A 11 -25.21 16.75 25.08
C ARG A 11 -26.24 17.87 25.11
N ASN A 12 -26.55 18.47 23.97
CA ASN A 12 -27.88 19.02 23.76
C ASN A 12 -28.40 18.62 22.38
N THR A 13 -29.25 17.61 22.42
CA THR A 13 -30.23 17.26 21.39
C THR A 13 -31.43 18.18 21.55
N GLN A 14 -31.85 18.83 20.48
CA GLN A 14 -33.24 19.27 20.34
C GLN A 14 -33.74 18.97 18.93
N VAL A 15 -34.79 18.16 18.91
CA VAL A 15 -35.65 17.80 17.78
C VAL A 15 -36.79 18.81 17.77
N SER A 16 -37.25 19.29 16.60
CA SER A 16 -38.64 19.71 16.41
C SER A 16 -38.98 19.72 14.92
N GLU A 17 -40.16 19.17 14.65
CA GLU A 17 -40.85 18.91 13.38
C GLU A 17 -41.40 20.22 12.79
N GLU A 18 -41.62 20.28 11.47
CA GLU A 18 -42.84 20.87 10.86
C GLU A 18 -43.01 20.36 9.41
N GLU A 19 -44.20 19.84 9.14
CA GLU A 19 -44.74 19.56 7.81
C GLU A 19 -44.94 20.86 7.02
N GLY A 20 -44.58 20.85 5.73
CA GLY A 20 -44.84 21.96 4.82
C GLY A 20 -44.79 21.49 3.37
N ARG A 21 -45.96 21.13 2.85
CA ARG A 21 -46.21 20.72 1.46
C ARG A 21 -46.13 21.95 0.54
N SER A 22 -45.29 21.91 -0.49
CA SER A 22 -45.41 22.79 -1.66
C SER A 22 -44.77 22.15 -2.89
N ASP A 23 -45.63 21.83 -3.87
CA ASP A 23 -45.34 21.41 -5.23
C ASP A 23 -44.50 22.44 -5.99
N GLU A 24 -43.25 22.11 -6.35
CA GLU A 24 -42.58 22.63 -7.55
C GLU A 24 -41.66 21.54 -8.13
N PRO A 25 -41.78 21.17 -9.43
CA PRO A 25 -40.87 20.22 -10.04
C PRO A 25 -39.62 20.96 -10.49
N HIS A 26 -38.56 20.95 -9.69
CA HIS A 26 -37.25 21.40 -10.12
C HIS A 26 -36.38 20.23 -10.53
N GLU A 27 -35.92 20.31 -11.78
CA GLU A 27 -35.13 19.35 -12.55
C GLU A 27 -34.10 18.57 -11.74
N ALA A 28 -34.05 17.26 -11.97
CA ALA A 28 -32.99 16.40 -11.48
C ALA A 28 -31.62 16.96 -11.91
N PRO A 29 -30.66 17.18 -10.99
CA PRO A 29 -29.29 17.42 -11.40
C PRO A 29 -28.80 16.15 -12.11
N ALA A 30 -28.44 16.32 -13.38
CA ALA A 30 -27.87 15.27 -14.21
C ALA A 30 -26.76 14.56 -13.44
N ALA A 31 -26.88 13.24 -13.32
CA ALA A 31 -25.79 12.38 -12.86
C ALA A 31 -24.60 12.63 -13.80
N GLN A 32 -23.62 13.39 -13.31
CA GLN A 32 -22.33 13.46 -13.95
C GLN A 32 -21.65 12.14 -13.61
N ASP A 33 -21.72 11.20 -14.56
CA ASP A 33 -20.78 10.10 -14.69
C ASP A 33 -19.37 10.70 -14.82
N GLU A 34 -18.78 11.11 -13.70
CA GLU A 34 -17.33 11.28 -13.62
C GLU A 34 -16.73 9.87 -13.66
N GLU A 35 -16.53 9.40 -14.89
CA GLU A 35 -15.58 8.36 -15.23
C GLU A 35 -14.25 8.72 -14.58
N ILE A 36 -14.01 8.17 -13.38
CA ILE A 36 -12.71 8.20 -12.72
C ILE A 36 -11.80 7.38 -13.63
N LYS A 37 -11.20 8.05 -14.63
CA LYS A 37 -10.03 7.55 -15.32
C LYS A 37 -8.95 7.40 -14.28
N ALA A 38 -8.81 6.19 -13.77
CA ALA A 38 -7.63 5.74 -13.06
C ALA A 38 -6.43 6.16 -13.91
N SER A 39 -5.73 7.16 -13.42
CA SER A 39 -4.54 7.69 -14.07
C SER A 39 -3.45 6.62 -13.92
N GLU A 40 -3.36 5.72 -14.89
CA GLU A 40 -2.31 4.69 -15.01
C GLU A 40 -0.96 5.27 -15.46
N ASP A 41 -0.70 6.53 -15.12
CA ASP A 41 0.63 7.13 -15.14
C ASP A 41 1.15 7.19 -13.70
N VAL A 42 1.34 6.02 -13.08
CA VAL A 42 2.28 5.90 -11.96
C VAL A 42 3.69 6.01 -12.54
N ASP A 43 4.05 7.22 -12.91
CA ASP A 43 5.30 7.89 -12.56
C ASP A 43 6.56 7.01 -12.67
N LYS A 44 6.96 6.74 -13.92
CA LYS A 44 8.24 6.09 -14.25
C LYS A 44 9.44 6.84 -13.63
N GLU A 45 9.31 8.14 -13.44
CA GLU A 45 10.35 9.01 -12.86
C GLU A 45 10.47 8.82 -11.35
N THR A 46 9.33 8.66 -10.66
CA THR A 46 9.29 8.37 -9.22
C THR A 46 9.95 7.03 -8.89
N ASN A 47 9.84 6.00 -9.74
CA ASN A 47 10.43 4.69 -9.48
C ASN A 47 11.97 4.70 -9.43
N GLN A 48 12.63 5.54 -10.25
CA GLN A 48 14.09 5.53 -10.37
C GLN A 48 14.80 6.14 -9.15
N ALA A 49 14.16 7.08 -8.45
CA ALA A 49 14.74 7.73 -7.27
C ALA A 49 14.85 6.81 -6.03
N PHE A 50 14.04 5.74 -5.96
CA PHE A 50 13.98 4.83 -4.80
C PHE A 50 14.71 3.50 -5.04
N LEU A 51 15.07 3.18 -6.27
CA LEU A 51 15.76 1.94 -6.62
C LEU A 51 17.26 2.08 -6.42
N LYS A 52 17.75 1.48 -5.34
CA LYS A 52 19.18 1.33 -5.04
C LYS A 52 19.47 -0.13 -4.70
N GLU A 53 20.69 -0.58 -4.96
CA GLU A 53 21.13 -1.90 -4.53
C GLU A 53 20.91 -2.08 -3.02
N GLY A 54 20.45 -3.27 -2.63
CA GLY A 54 20.11 -3.60 -1.26
C GLY A 54 18.75 -3.11 -0.77
N ARG A 55 18.03 -2.27 -1.52
CA ARG A 55 16.65 -1.87 -1.17
C ARG A 55 15.67 -3.03 -1.27
N PHE A 56 14.61 -2.94 -0.48
CA PHE A 56 13.48 -3.86 -0.54
C PHE A 56 12.36 -3.22 -1.34
N ILE A 57 11.72 -4.03 -2.19
CA ILE A 57 10.63 -3.62 -3.07
C ILE A 57 9.56 -4.71 -3.11
N VAL A 58 8.36 -4.34 -3.54
CA VAL A 58 7.34 -5.29 -3.99
C VAL A 58 7.30 -5.25 -5.51
N ALA A 59 7.38 -6.42 -6.14
CA ALA A 59 7.28 -6.56 -7.58
C ALA A 59 6.21 -7.58 -7.97
N ASN A 60 5.59 -7.33 -9.13
CA ASN A 60 4.63 -8.20 -9.77
C ASN A 60 5.36 -9.26 -10.62
N PHE A 61 5.00 -10.51 -10.40
CA PHE A 61 5.46 -11.64 -11.19
C PHE A 61 4.26 -12.36 -11.80
N ASN A 62 4.34 -12.67 -13.09
CA ASN A 62 3.37 -13.54 -13.73
C ASN A 62 3.72 -15.00 -13.43
N LYS A 63 2.79 -15.71 -12.79
CA LYS A 63 2.91 -17.13 -12.49
C LYS A 63 1.61 -17.82 -12.92
N ASN A 64 1.68 -18.68 -13.93
CA ASN A 64 0.54 -19.46 -14.43
C ASN A 64 -0.70 -18.60 -14.77
N SER A 65 -0.49 -17.48 -15.46
CA SER A 65 -1.53 -16.51 -15.81
C SER A 65 -2.10 -15.68 -14.66
N ASP A 66 -1.64 -15.90 -13.42
CA ASP A 66 -1.95 -15.05 -12.28
C ASP A 66 -0.79 -14.08 -11.99
N GLU A 67 -1.13 -12.83 -11.70
CA GLU A 67 -0.15 -11.84 -11.22
C GLU A 67 0.00 -11.99 -9.70
N VAL A 68 1.23 -12.26 -9.24
CA VAL A 68 1.56 -12.39 -7.82
C VAL A 68 2.54 -11.30 -7.38
N LYS A 69 2.22 -10.65 -6.25
CA LYS A 69 3.09 -9.67 -5.60
C LYS A 69 4.07 -10.36 -4.67
N LEU A 70 5.37 -10.15 -4.89
CA LEU A 70 6.43 -10.72 -4.08
C LEU A 70 7.35 -9.64 -3.52
N VAL A 71 7.76 -9.83 -2.26
CA VAL A 71 8.81 -9.02 -1.63
C VAL A 71 10.15 -9.45 -2.18
N CYS A 72 10.95 -8.47 -2.58
CA CYS A 72 12.21 -8.66 -3.27
C CYS A 72 13.27 -7.72 -2.70
N ARG A 73 14.53 -8.15 -2.73
CA ARG A 73 15.70 -7.30 -2.46
C ARG A 73 16.45 -7.04 -3.74
N VAL A 74 16.72 -5.78 -4.04
CA VAL A 74 17.47 -5.37 -5.23
C VAL A 74 18.93 -5.82 -5.07
N LYS A 75 19.41 -6.61 -6.02
CA LYS A 75 20.80 -7.10 -6.05
C LYS A 75 21.69 -6.22 -6.92
N SER A 76 21.23 -5.91 -8.13
CA SER A 76 21.94 -5.06 -9.08
C SER A 76 20.94 -4.37 -10.01
N ILE A 77 21.31 -3.20 -10.53
CA ILE A 77 20.44 -2.36 -11.37
C ILE A 77 21.04 -2.24 -12.78
N TRP A 78 20.17 -2.26 -13.78
CA TRP A 78 20.50 -2.14 -15.20
C TRP A 78 19.73 -0.97 -15.83
N LEU A 79 19.99 -0.69 -17.12
CA LEU A 79 19.34 0.41 -17.85
C LEU A 79 17.80 0.30 -17.89
N ASP A 80 17.26 -0.91 -17.94
CA ASP A 80 15.84 -1.19 -18.19
C ASP A 80 15.17 -2.05 -17.09
N GLY A 81 15.88 -2.32 -16.00
CA GLY A 81 15.39 -3.17 -14.92
C GLY A 81 16.40 -3.44 -13.83
N CYS A 82 16.17 -4.49 -13.05
CA CYS A 82 17.08 -4.91 -11.99
C CYS A 82 17.05 -6.43 -11.76
N ASP A 83 18.15 -6.95 -11.23
CA ASP A 83 18.18 -8.29 -10.66
C ASP A 83 17.74 -8.20 -9.20
N VAL A 84 16.82 -9.08 -8.81
CA VAL A 84 16.26 -9.11 -7.47
C VAL A 84 16.33 -10.50 -6.87
N VAL A 85 16.59 -10.57 -5.57
CA VAL A 85 16.49 -11.79 -4.78
C VAL A 85 15.06 -11.88 -4.23
N ILE A 86 14.37 -12.98 -4.51
CA ILE A 86 13.02 -13.20 -3.98
C ILE A 86 13.10 -13.55 -2.49
N MET A 87 12.33 -12.82 -1.69
CA MET A 87 12.21 -13.04 -0.26
C MET A 87 11.09 -14.04 0.01
N LYS A 88 11.39 -15.14 0.68
CA LYS A 88 10.40 -16.19 0.98
C LYS A 88 9.74 -15.95 2.33
N PRO A 89 8.40 -15.90 2.44
CA PRO A 89 7.75 -15.79 3.74
C PRO A 89 8.01 -17.06 4.55
N ILE A 90 8.46 -16.90 5.79
CA ILE A 90 8.76 -18.01 6.72
C ILE A 90 7.58 -18.24 7.67
N SER A 91 6.82 -17.19 7.95
CA SER A 91 5.62 -17.25 8.79
C SER A 91 4.42 -16.75 8.00
N ARG A 92 3.26 -17.37 8.26
CA ARG A 92 1.97 -16.91 7.71
C ARG A 92 1.38 -15.76 8.52
N ILE A 93 1.82 -15.60 9.77
CA ILE A 93 1.30 -14.62 10.74
C ILE A 93 2.27 -13.45 10.89
N GLY A 94 3.58 -13.73 10.76
CA GLY A 94 4.62 -12.72 10.80
C GLY A 94 5.04 -12.33 9.39
N LEU A 95 5.08 -11.03 9.11
CA LEU A 95 5.69 -10.40 7.93
C LEU A 95 7.22 -10.58 7.93
N VAL A 96 7.65 -11.83 8.09
CA VAL A 96 9.02 -12.27 8.28
C VAL A 96 9.40 -13.11 7.08
N TYR A 97 10.47 -12.68 6.43
CA TYR A 97 10.96 -13.25 5.20
C TYR A 97 12.40 -13.71 5.33
N SER A 98 12.74 -14.78 4.61
CA SER A 98 14.12 -15.24 4.45
C SER A 98 14.64 -14.83 3.09
N GLU A 99 15.91 -14.43 3.04
CA GLU A 99 16.61 -14.20 1.79
C GLU A 99 17.06 -15.54 1.19
N ASN A 100 16.60 -15.86 -0.02
CA ASN A 100 17.07 -17.01 -0.76
C ASN A 100 17.99 -16.58 -1.90
N MET A 101 19.29 -16.49 -1.63
CA MET A 101 20.32 -16.05 -2.60
C MET A 101 20.39 -16.90 -3.89
N LYS A 102 19.74 -18.06 -3.93
CA LYS A 102 19.65 -18.91 -5.12
C LYS A 102 18.52 -18.51 -6.08
N ASP A 103 17.51 -17.78 -5.60
CA ASP A 103 16.34 -17.38 -6.39
C ASP A 103 16.47 -15.90 -6.77
N VAL A 104 17.36 -15.67 -7.75
CA VAL A 104 17.59 -14.35 -8.35
C VAL A 104 16.80 -14.27 -9.65
N ARG A 105 16.02 -13.21 -9.82
CA ARG A 105 15.24 -12.97 -11.05
C ARG A 105 15.47 -11.60 -11.61
N LYS A 106 15.37 -11.51 -12.93
CA LYS A 106 15.36 -10.23 -13.65
C LYS A 106 13.95 -9.71 -13.70
N ILE A 107 13.76 -8.45 -13.33
CA ILE A 107 12.48 -7.74 -13.47
C ILE A 107 12.70 -6.41 -14.17
N LYS A 108 11.69 -5.96 -14.91
CA LYS A 108 11.64 -4.62 -15.49
C LYS A 108 11.11 -3.62 -14.47
N PHE A 109 11.42 -2.34 -14.65
CA PHE A 109 10.96 -1.31 -13.71
C PHE A 109 9.43 -1.17 -13.65
N ASN A 110 8.72 -1.44 -14.75
CA ASN A 110 7.25 -1.43 -14.76
C ASN A 110 6.62 -2.58 -13.95
N GLN A 111 7.40 -3.59 -13.55
CA GLN A 111 6.92 -4.66 -12.67
C GLN A 111 7.05 -4.27 -11.19
N ILE A 112 7.68 -3.14 -10.87
CA ILE A 112 7.90 -2.71 -9.50
C ILE A 112 6.69 -1.92 -9.04
N CYS A 113 6.03 -2.41 -8.00
CA CYS A 113 4.81 -1.79 -7.47
C CYS A 113 5.14 -0.71 -6.45
N LYS A 114 6.09 -0.99 -5.55
CA LYS A 114 6.48 -0.05 -4.49
C LYS A 114 7.84 -0.37 -3.87
N GLY A 115 8.47 0.66 -3.33
CA GLY A 115 9.58 0.52 -2.38
C GLY A 115 9.07 0.20 -0.97
N LEU A 116 9.81 -0.62 -0.25
CA LEU A 116 9.55 -0.93 1.16
C LEU A 116 10.54 -0.18 2.05
N ALA A 117 10.13 0.08 3.30
CA ALA A 117 11.05 0.56 4.32
C ALA A 117 12.14 -0.48 4.63
N THR A 118 13.18 -0.05 5.33
CA THR A 118 14.24 -0.98 5.75
C THR A 118 13.68 -1.90 6.85
N PRO A 119 13.66 -3.23 6.64
CA PRO A 119 13.14 -4.16 7.62
C PRO A 119 14.06 -4.30 8.84
N ARG A 120 13.51 -4.81 9.94
CA ARG A 120 14.31 -5.29 11.07
C ARG A 120 14.97 -6.62 10.71
N LYS A 121 16.31 -6.69 10.85
CA LYS A 121 17.09 -7.89 10.49
C LYS A 121 17.38 -8.76 11.71
N PHE A 122 17.19 -10.07 11.57
CA PHE A 122 17.50 -11.09 12.57
C PHE A 122 18.23 -12.27 11.91
N GLY A 123 19.57 -12.23 11.91
CA GLY A 123 20.37 -13.18 11.14
C GLY A 123 20.06 -13.09 9.64
N SER A 124 19.59 -14.18 9.05
CA SER A 124 19.18 -14.25 7.63
C SER A 124 17.72 -13.87 7.36
N ASN A 125 16.98 -13.46 8.40
CA ASN A 125 15.56 -13.15 8.33
C ASN A 125 15.31 -11.64 8.44
N PHE A 126 14.22 -11.19 7.83
CA PHE A 126 13.84 -9.79 7.71
C PHE A 126 12.38 -9.61 8.07
N GLN A 127 12.08 -8.74 9.02
CA GLN A 127 10.72 -8.44 9.47
C GLN A 127 10.31 -7.05 9.01
N PHE A 128 9.19 -6.97 8.32
CA PHE A 128 8.53 -5.73 7.91
C PHE A 128 7.37 -5.40 8.85
N SER A 129 7.03 -4.11 8.93
CA SER A 129 5.83 -3.63 9.62
C SER A 129 4.59 -3.84 8.74
N ALA A 130 3.40 -3.97 9.34
CA ALA A 130 2.16 -4.08 8.57
C ALA A 130 1.88 -2.83 7.73
N SER A 131 2.27 -1.66 8.25
CA SER A 131 2.22 -0.39 7.52
C SER A 131 3.07 -0.35 6.26
N ASP A 132 4.06 -1.25 6.10
CA ASP A 132 4.82 -1.31 4.85
C ASP A 132 3.99 -1.85 3.67
N PHE A 133 2.84 -2.50 3.96
CA PHE A 133 2.00 -3.18 2.97
C PHE A 133 0.70 -2.46 2.65
N ILE A 134 0.15 -1.71 3.61
CA ILE A 134 -1.08 -0.90 3.48
C ILE A 134 -0.82 0.32 2.59
#